data_AF-A0A6G0XBA3-F1
#
_entry.id   AF-A0A6G0XBA3-F1
#
_cell.length_a   1.000
_cell.length_b   1.000
_cell.length_c   1.000
_cell.angle_alpha   90.00
_cell.angle_beta   90.00
_cell.angle_gamma   90.00
#
_symmetry.space_group_name_H-M   'P 1'
#
loop_
_entity.id
_entity.type
_entity.pdbx_description
1 polymer ?
#
loop_
_entity_poly.entity_id
_entity_poly.type
_entity_poly.pdbx_seq_one_letter_code
_entity_poly.pdbx_strand_id
1 'polypeptide(L)'
;MSLHHHLTDWSDDPLVAASFDALKCRREVPSDYPPLPHASKIDSNYTTKPSVHLDESLRAHCRDTLLDLYAASIVFVKHLVCFESLLVLLVSLLAPSGYYYLFQTTPTATNSSTHFSANLSWILITFAVVSPLIMQIKQAFLRRENALDALAEFKAIASNVLLANITWNWGQNTRAQLPPGHNMRAKVLLKGLVSDLYSLLKMPTFTRGRHRLTARGVNIAAQYQWHVDTIMQRMVLVVQQLHNQVEVMKGLGLPPNEASRINQYHWFLQARIEKLTNIKMYRTPQATRSFTRLFILVLPLFYGPYYVYLVDSGDGRTSFAFALVLSAMTSLTMIGLFNVEKALEDPFTEEGLDGVQIDLAIQRIFDAFDTIFP
;
A
#
# COMPACT_ATOMS: atom_id res chain seq x y z
N MET A 1 -1.26 -24.09 29.02
CA MET A 1 -0.41 -23.12 29.73
C MET A 1 -0.38 -21.86 28.87
N SER A 2 -1.15 -20.85 29.27
CA SER A 2 -1.52 -19.66 28.49
C SER A 2 -0.36 -18.66 28.41
N LEU A 3 0.06 -18.30 27.20
CA LEU A 3 1.13 -17.34 26.92
C LEU A 3 0.53 -15.96 26.59
N HIS A 4 -0.15 -15.36 27.57
CA HIS A 4 -0.30 -13.91 27.63
C HIS A 4 0.97 -13.31 28.22
N HIS A 5 2.01 -13.16 27.40
CA HIS A 5 3.13 -12.29 27.75
C HIS A 5 2.85 -10.90 27.18
N HIS A 6 2.71 -9.91 28.06
CA HIS A 6 2.77 -8.50 27.70
C HIS A 6 3.93 -8.27 26.73
N LEU A 7 3.64 -7.73 25.55
CA LEU A 7 4.62 -7.22 24.61
C LEU A 7 5.30 -6.02 25.29
N THR A 8 6.51 -6.21 25.82
CA THR A 8 7.35 -5.12 26.29
C THR A 8 7.73 -4.27 25.07
N ASP A 9 7.39 -2.98 25.07
CA ASP A 9 7.80 -2.06 24.01
C ASP A 9 9.33 -2.08 23.95
N TRP A 10 9.93 -2.03 22.77
CA TRP A 10 11.40 -2.03 22.65
C TRP A 10 12.02 -0.79 23.33
N SER A 11 11.22 0.26 23.49
CA SER A 11 11.59 1.45 24.26
C SER A 11 11.70 1.20 25.77
N ASP A 12 11.31 0.03 26.28
CA ASP A 12 11.47 -0.42 27.67
C ASP A 12 12.77 -1.22 27.90
N ASP A 13 13.55 -1.50 26.85
CA ASP A 13 14.84 -2.21 26.99
C ASP A 13 15.79 -1.43 27.92
N PRO A 14 16.41 -2.06 28.95
CA PRO A 14 17.26 -1.37 29.91
C PRO A 14 18.43 -0.62 29.27
N LEU A 15 18.88 -1.02 28.08
CA LEU A 15 19.95 -0.34 27.34
C LEU A 15 19.51 0.99 26.74
N VAL A 16 18.21 1.25 26.62
CA VAL A 16 17.66 2.39 25.86
C VAL A 16 16.57 3.15 26.62
N ALA A 17 15.91 2.53 27.60
CA ALA A 17 14.76 3.07 28.34
C ALA A 17 14.95 4.49 28.87
N ALA A 18 16.08 4.76 29.55
CA ALA A 18 16.39 6.07 30.11
C ALA A 18 16.35 7.21 29.07
N SER A 19 16.65 6.92 27.81
CA SER A 19 16.60 7.90 26.71
C SER A 19 15.18 8.17 26.21
N PHE A 20 14.24 7.24 26.42
CA PHE A 20 12.86 7.33 25.94
C PHE A 20 11.86 7.74 27.03
N ASP A 21 12.24 7.70 28.30
CA ASP A 21 11.36 8.08 29.43
C ASP A 21 10.81 9.51 29.31
N ALA A 22 11.64 10.47 28.90
CA ALA A 22 11.20 11.85 28.67
C ALA A 22 10.14 11.97 27.55
N LEU A 23 10.18 11.07 26.55
CA LEU A 23 9.19 11.02 25.47
C LEU A 23 7.90 10.36 25.96
N LYS A 24 8.01 9.27 26.74
CA LYS A 24 6.87 8.58 27.37
C LYS A 24 6.09 9.53 28.30
N CYS A 25 6.79 10.28 29.14
CA CYS A 25 6.18 11.26 30.05
C CYS A 25 5.45 12.42 29.33
N ARG A 26 5.80 12.74 28.08
CA ARG A 26 5.13 13.80 27.30
C ARG A 26 3.85 13.34 26.61
N ARG A 27 3.67 12.04 26.42
CA ARG A 27 2.55 11.46 25.67
C ARG A 27 2.13 10.13 26.30
N GLU A 28 1.33 10.20 27.35
CA GLU A 28 0.53 9.04 27.77
C GLU A 28 -0.40 8.66 26.60
N VAL A 29 -0.40 7.39 26.22
CA VAL A 29 -1.33 6.85 25.23
C VAL A 29 -2.73 7.02 25.80
N PRO A 30 -3.64 7.76 25.16
CA PRO A 30 -5.03 7.77 25.59
C PRO A 30 -5.58 6.34 25.58
N SER A 31 -6.17 5.90 26.69
CA SER A 31 -6.59 4.50 26.94
C SER A 31 -7.52 3.91 25.88
N ASP A 32 -8.13 4.77 25.07
CA ASP A 32 -9.18 4.44 24.11
C ASP A 32 -8.65 4.12 22.70
N TYR A 33 -7.34 4.15 22.47
CA TYR A 33 -6.74 3.88 21.16
C TYR A 33 -6.26 2.43 20.96
N PRO A 34 -6.42 1.88 19.74
CA PRO A 34 -6.01 0.51 19.45
C PRO A 34 -4.47 0.35 19.58
N PRO A 35 -3.99 -0.82 20.02
CA PRO A 35 -2.57 -1.08 20.16
C PRO A 35 -1.83 -1.04 18.81
N LEU A 36 -0.57 -0.56 18.83
CA LEU A 36 0.29 -0.55 17.65
C LEU A 36 0.65 -1.99 17.22
N PRO A 37 0.67 -2.30 15.92
CA PRO A 37 1.10 -3.61 15.44
C PRO A 37 2.61 -3.79 15.65
N HIS A 38 3.01 -4.68 16.56
CA HIS A 38 4.41 -5.02 16.80
C HIS A 38 4.89 -6.17 15.89
N ALA A 39 6.14 -6.10 15.43
CA ALA A 39 6.72 -7.06 14.48
C ALA A 39 7.13 -8.43 15.08
N SER A 40 6.69 -8.77 16.29
CA SER A 40 7.41 -9.70 17.16
C SER A 40 7.08 -11.20 17.02
N LYS A 41 6.61 -11.67 15.85
CA LYS A 41 6.69 -13.09 15.42
C LYS A 41 6.02 -13.27 14.05
N ILE A 42 6.81 -13.64 13.05
CA ILE A 42 6.33 -14.03 11.72
C ILE A 42 6.96 -15.39 11.40
N ASP A 43 6.16 -16.45 11.50
CA ASP A 43 6.58 -17.81 11.15
C ASP A 43 6.52 -17.97 9.63
N SER A 44 7.68 -17.86 8.98
CA SER A 44 7.81 -18.07 7.54
C SER A 44 8.10 -19.56 7.26
N ASN A 45 7.16 -20.24 6.60
CA ASN A 45 7.29 -21.65 6.23
C ASN A 45 7.97 -21.77 4.86
N TYR A 46 9.27 -22.12 4.83
CA TYR A 46 10.13 -22.12 3.62
C TYR A 46 9.99 -23.36 2.71
N THR A 47 8.90 -24.13 2.80
CA THR A 47 8.82 -25.47 2.20
C THR A 47 8.48 -25.52 0.70
N THR A 48 8.32 -24.39 0.01
CA THR A 48 8.02 -24.40 -1.44
C THR A 48 9.30 -24.31 -2.26
N LYS A 49 9.73 -25.44 -2.83
CA LYS A 49 10.79 -25.50 -3.85
C LYS A 49 10.24 -25.02 -5.20
N PRO A 50 10.82 -24.01 -5.85
CA PRO A 50 10.48 -23.71 -7.24
C PRO A 50 11.11 -24.78 -8.13
N SER A 51 10.28 -25.61 -8.77
CA SER A 51 10.71 -26.58 -9.77
C SER A 51 10.35 -26.08 -11.16
N VAL A 52 11.36 -25.82 -11.99
CA VAL A 52 11.19 -25.58 -13.42
C VAL A 52 11.20 -26.94 -14.12
N HIS A 53 10.05 -27.38 -14.64
CA HIS A 53 9.95 -28.61 -15.43
C HIS A 53 10.09 -28.26 -16.92
N LEU A 54 11.10 -28.83 -17.58
CA LEU A 54 11.44 -28.55 -18.99
C LEU A 54 10.70 -29.46 -20.00
N ASP A 55 9.88 -30.41 -19.52
CA ASP A 55 9.04 -31.29 -20.35
C ASP A 55 7.59 -31.26 -19.84
N GLU A 56 6.77 -30.31 -20.31
CA GLU A 56 5.35 -30.26 -19.97
C GLU A 56 4.49 -30.93 -21.06
N SER A 57 3.81 -32.01 -20.68
CA SER A 57 2.76 -32.61 -21.49
C SER A 57 1.59 -31.62 -21.70
N LEU A 58 0.91 -31.65 -22.85
CA LEU A 58 -0.29 -30.83 -23.11
C LEU A 58 -1.34 -30.90 -21.99
N ARG A 59 -1.46 -32.06 -21.32
CA ARG A 59 -2.36 -32.25 -20.17
C ARG A 59 -1.94 -31.41 -18.95
N ALA A 60 -0.64 -31.29 -18.69
CA ALA A 60 -0.12 -30.45 -17.62
C ALA A 60 -0.39 -28.96 -17.93
N HIS A 61 -0.11 -28.54 -19.17
CA HIS A 61 -0.38 -27.17 -19.61
C HIS A 61 -1.87 -26.79 -19.51
N CYS A 62 -2.78 -27.68 -19.93
CA CYS A 62 -4.22 -27.45 -19.76
C CYS A 62 -4.64 -27.40 -18.28
N ARG A 63 -4.10 -28.28 -17.43
CA ARG A 63 -4.39 -28.27 -16.00
C ARG A 63 -3.93 -26.96 -15.36
N ASP A 64 -2.72 -26.53 -15.66
CA ASP A 64 -2.12 -25.35 -15.04
C ASP A 64 -2.83 -24.07 -15.54
N THR A 65 -3.21 -24.02 -16.83
CA THR A 65 -4.07 -22.95 -17.37
C THR A 65 -5.44 -22.89 -16.67
N LEU A 66 -6.07 -24.05 -16.39
CA LEU A 66 -7.35 -24.09 -15.66
C LEU A 66 -7.19 -23.66 -14.20
N LEU A 67 -6.09 -24.02 -13.56
CA LEU A 67 -5.77 -23.56 -12.20
C LEU A 67 -5.51 -22.06 -12.17
N ASP A 68 -4.82 -21.52 -13.16
CA ASP A 68 -4.58 -20.08 -13.31
C ASP A 68 -5.89 -19.32 -13.58
N LEU A 69 -6.76 -19.85 -14.43
CA LEU A 69 -8.08 -19.26 -14.68
C LEU A 69 -8.97 -19.30 -13.43
N TYR A 70 -8.90 -20.39 -12.66
CA TYR A 70 -9.59 -20.52 -11.39
C TYR A 70 -9.07 -19.49 -10.37
N ALA A 71 -7.75 -19.40 -10.20
CA ALA A 71 -7.11 -18.42 -9.32
C ALA A 71 -7.48 -16.98 -9.74
N ALA A 72 -7.42 -16.67 -11.04
CA ALA A 72 -7.82 -15.39 -11.59
C ALA A 72 -9.30 -15.07 -11.30
N SER A 73 -10.19 -16.06 -11.40
CA SER A 73 -11.61 -15.88 -11.08
C SER A 73 -11.84 -15.58 -9.60
N ILE A 74 -11.12 -16.25 -8.69
CA ILE A 74 -11.19 -15.99 -7.25
C ILE A 74 -10.66 -14.60 -6.94
N VAL A 75 -9.52 -14.24 -7.52
CA VAL A 75 -8.92 -12.91 -7.39
C VAL A 75 -9.91 -11.84 -7.85
N PHE A 76 -10.52 -12.03 -9.01
CA PHE A 76 -11.50 -11.11 -9.57
C PHE A 76 -12.70 -10.94 -8.63
N VAL A 77 -13.31 -12.03 -8.15
CA VAL A 77 -14.49 -11.96 -7.28
C VAL A 77 -14.15 -11.40 -5.90
N LYS A 78 -13.03 -11.81 -5.30
CA LYS A 78 -12.70 -11.44 -3.91
C LYS A 78 -12.10 -10.04 -3.78
N HIS A 79 -11.31 -9.59 -4.76
CA HIS A 79 -10.56 -8.33 -4.67
C HIS A 79 -11.10 -7.24 -5.62
N LEU A 80 -11.64 -7.61 -6.80
CA LEU A 80 -12.17 -6.63 -7.77
C LEU A 80 -13.69 -6.41 -7.66
N VAL A 81 -14.49 -7.37 -7.21
CA VAL A 81 -15.93 -7.18 -7.04
C VAL A 81 -16.21 -6.54 -5.68
N CYS A 82 -16.31 -5.21 -5.66
CA CYS A 82 -16.72 -4.44 -4.50
C CYS A 82 -18.22 -4.09 -4.57
N PHE A 83 -18.79 -3.60 -3.47
CA PHE A 83 -20.14 -3.02 -3.45
C PHE A 83 -20.33 -1.95 -4.53
N GLU A 84 -19.29 -1.18 -4.83
CA GLU A 84 -19.30 -0.18 -5.90
C GLU A 84 -19.50 -0.80 -7.28
N SER A 85 -18.85 -1.95 -7.53
CA SER A 85 -19.00 -2.71 -8.77
C SER A 85 -20.42 -3.22 -8.97
N LEU A 86 -21.07 -3.67 -7.88
CA LEU A 86 -22.48 -4.06 -7.91
C LEU A 86 -23.40 -2.88 -8.20
N LEU A 87 -23.12 -1.71 -7.61
CA LEU A 87 -23.90 -0.50 -7.83
C LEU A 87 -23.77 -0.04 -9.30
N VAL A 88 -22.55 0.02 -9.82
CA VAL A 88 -22.28 0.37 -11.23
C VAL A 88 -22.94 -0.63 -12.18
N LEU A 89 -22.86 -1.94 -11.88
CA LEU A 89 -23.53 -2.97 -12.66
C LEU A 89 -25.05 -2.78 -12.67
N LEU A 90 -25.66 -2.53 -11.51
CA LEU A 90 -27.10 -2.27 -11.39
C LEU A 90 -27.50 -1.04 -12.21
N VAL A 91 -26.76 0.06 -12.11
CA VAL A 91 -27.02 1.28 -12.91
C VAL A 91 -26.87 1.00 -14.40
N SER A 92 -25.88 0.21 -14.80
CA SER A 92 -25.65 -0.17 -16.21
C SER A 92 -26.75 -1.04 -16.81
N LEU A 93 -27.47 -1.82 -15.98
CA LEU A 93 -28.61 -2.62 -16.43
C LEU A 93 -29.91 -1.82 -16.39
N LEU A 94 -30.11 -1.01 -15.34
CA LEU A 94 -31.31 -0.19 -15.18
C LEU A 94 -31.38 0.94 -16.20
N ALA A 95 -30.26 1.57 -16.57
CA ALA A 95 -30.30 2.71 -17.48
C ALA A 95 -30.83 2.34 -18.88
N PRO A 96 -30.26 1.35 -19.61
CA PRO A 96 -30.80 0.95 -20.92
C PRO A 96 -32.22 0.40 -20.82
N SER A 97 -32.53 -0.36 -19.76
CA SER A 97 -33.88 -0.87 -19.53
C SER A 97 -34.90 0.25 -19.32
N GLY A 98 -34.54 1.27 -18.53
CA GLY A 98 -35.37 2.45 -18.32
C GLY A 98 -35.61 3.22 -19.61
N TYR A 99 -34.56 3.46 -20.41
CA TYR A 99 -34.70 4.11 -21.72
C TYR A 99 -35.56 3.30 -22.70
N TYR A 100 -35.43 1.97 -22.68
CA TYR A 100 -36.20 1.10 -23.55
C TYR A 100 -37.70 1.06 -23.20
N TYR A 101 -38.04 0.87 -21.92
CA TYR A 101 -39.42 0.66 -21.48
C TYR A 101 -40.17 1.96 -21.12
N LEU A 102 -39.52 2.94 -20.47
CA LEU A 102 -40.20 4.15 -19.98
C LEU A 102 -40.33 5.23 -21.06
N PHE A 103 -39.42 5.25 -22.04
CA PHE A 103 -39.41 6.24 -23.12
C PHE A 103 -39.87 5.66 -24.46
N GLN A 104 -40.69 4.61 -24.40
CA GLN A 104 -41.39 4.09 -25.57
C GLN A 104 -42.52 5.06 -25.94
N THR A 105 -42.37 5.77 -27.05
CA THR A 105 -43.46 6.57 -27.61
C THR A 105 -44.11 5.80 -28.75
N THR A 106 -45.44 5.66 -28.69
CA THR A 106 -46.23 5.07 -29.77
C THR A 106 -46.81 6.22 -30.60
N PRO A 107 -46.19 6.60 -31.75
CA PRO A 107 -46.79 7.58 -32.64
C PRO A 107 -48.09 7.02 -33.24
N THR A 108 -49.19 7.75 -33.08
CA THR A 108 -50.56 7.38 -33.48
C THR A 108 -50.77 7.19 -34.99
N ALA A 109 -49.75 7.38 -35.84
CA ALA A 109 -49.85 7.30 -37.30
C ALA A 109 -49.12 6.08 -37.91
N THR A 110 -48.23 5.40 -37.18
CA THR A 110 -47.53 4.20 -37.64
C THR A 110 -47.34 3.24 -36.46
N ASN A 111 -47.67 1.95 -36.62
CA ASN A 111 -47.49 0.89 -35.61
C ASN A 111 -46.01 0.55 -35.30
N SER A 112 -45.13 1.56 -35.30
CA SER A 112 -43.71 1.45 -34.99
C SER A 112 -43.47 2.17 -33.66
N SER A 113 -43.19 1.43 -32.59
CA SER A 113 -42.75 2.06 -31.35
C SER A 113 -41.38 2.68 -31.54
N THR A 114 -41.26 3.97 -31.28
CA THR A 114 -39.97 4.68 -31.32
C THR A 114 -39.44 4.80 -29.90
N HIS A 115 -38.24 4.28 -29.65
CA HIS A 115 -37.57 4.44 -28.37
C HIS A 115 -36.72 5.73 -28.38
N PHE A 116 -36.44 6.30 -27.21
CA PHE A 116 -35.47 7.39 -27.11
C PHE A 116 -34.05 6.84 -27.33
N SER A 117 -33.59 6.91 -28.56
CA SER A 117 -32.31 6.40 -29.00
C SER A 117 -31.46 7.50 -29.62
N ALA A 118 -30.15 7.50 -29.32
CA ALA A 118 -29.21 8.50 -29.80
C ALA A 118 -27.85 7.88 -30.13
N ASN A 119 -27.31 8.22 -31.30
CA ASN A 119 -25.94 7.85 -31.66
C ASN A 119 -24.94 8.78 -30.95
N LEU A 120 -24.45 8.33 -29.79
CA LEU A 120 -23.44 9.01 -29.00
C LEU A 120 -22.02 8.53 -29.36
N SER A 121 -21.08 9.48 -29.40
CA SER A 121 -19.67 9.18 -29.62
C SER A 121 -19.01 8.61 -28.35
N TRP A 122 -18.16 7.60 -28.51
CA TRP A 122 -17.34 7.02 -27.43
C TRP A 122 -16.10 7.85 -27.09
N ILE A 123 -15.81 8.91 -27.87
CA ILE A 123 -14.63 9.78 -27.68
C ILE A 123 -14.60 10.36 -26.26
N LEU A 124 -15.75 10.77 -25.72
CA LEU A 124 -15.84 11.35 -24.38
C LEU A 124 -15.38 10.34 -23.30
N ILE A 125 -15.76 9.07 -23.42
CA ILE A 125 -15.35 8.02 -22.49
C ILE A 125 -13.84 7.80 -22.54
N THR A 126 -13.30 7.69 -23.75
CA THR A 126 -11.87 7.43 -23.95
C THR A 126 -11.01 8.55 -23.38
N PHE A 127 -11.32 9.81 -23.70
CA PHE A 127 -10.51 10.95 -23.25
C PHE A 127 -10.77 11.34 -21.79
N ALA A 128 -12.02 11.34 -21.33
CA ALA A 128 -12.36 11.82 -19.99
C ALA A 128 -12.17 10.77 -18.89
N VAL A 129 -12.27 9.48 -19.21
CA VAL A 129 -12.23 8.39 -18.22
C VAL A 129 -11.02 7.48 -18.40
N VAL A 130 -10.86 6.87 -19.58
CA VAL A 130 -9.82 5.85 -19.79
C VAL A 130 -8.41 6.43 -19.67
N SER A 131 -8.15 7.57 -20.34
CA SER A 131 -6.83 8.20 -20.33
C SER A 131 -6.36 8.60 -18.91
N PRO A 132 -7.15 9.32 -18.09
CA PRO A 132 -6.78 9.59 -16.70
C PRO A 132 -6.59 8.32 -15.85
N LEU A 133 -7.37 7.27 -16.09
CA LEU A 133 -7.28 6.01 -15.35
C LEU A 133 -5.94 5.30 -15.64
N ILE A 134 -5.55 5.20 -16.92
CA ILE A 134 -4.24 4.64 -17.32
C ILE A 134 -3.09 5.42 -16.65
N MET A 135 -3.15 6.76 -16.67
CA MET A 135 -2.14 7.60 -16.02
C MET A 135 -2.06 7.32 -14.52
N GLN A 136 -3.20 7.20 -13.83
CA GLN A 136 -3.24 6.92 -12.38
C GLN A 136 -2.65 5.55 -12.04
N ILE A 137 -2.95 4.52 -12.83
CA ILE A 137 -2.36 3.18 -12.68
C ILE A 137 -0.84 3.24 -12.84
N LYS A 138 -0.33 3.93 -13.86
CA LYS A 138 1.11 4.09 -14.07
C LYS A 138 1.79 4.76 -12.87
N GLN A 139 1.17 5.80 -12.32
CA GLN A 139 1.70 6.49 -11.13
C GLN A 139 1.69 5.59 -9.89
N ALA A 140 0.67 4.74 -9.73
CA ALA A 140 0.62 3.76 -8.65
C ALA A 140 1.77 2.73 -8.76
N PHE A 141 2.03 2.19 -9.95
CA PHE A 141 3.17 1.29 -10.18
C PHE A 141 4.52 1.96 -9.88
N LEU A 142 4.76 3.17 -10.39
CA LEU A 142 6.00 3.90 -10.11
C LEU A 142 6.19 4.16 -8.61
N ARG A 143 5.10 4.40 -7.88
CA ARG A 143 5.15 4.60 -6.43
C ARG A 143 5.54 3.32 -5.68
N ARG A 144 5.08 2.15 -6.14
CA ARG A 144 5.51 0.85 -5.62
C ARG A 144 7.00 0.60 -5.85
N GLU A 145 7.48 0.78 -7.09
CA GLU A 145 8.91 0.59 -7.40
C GLU A 145 9.79 1.52 -6.57
N ASN A 146 9.40 2.80 -6.44
CA ASN A 146 10.09 3.75 -5.56
C ASN A 146 10.10 3.33 -4.08
N ALA A 147 9.08 2.62 -3.62
CA ALA A 147 9.00 2.09 -2.26
C ALA A 147 9.96 0.90 -2.06
N LEU A 148 10.04 0.01 -3.05
CA LEU A 148 10.98 -1.12 -3.06
C LEU A 148 12.43 -0.63 -3.04
N ASP A 149 12.76 0.34 -3.90
CA ASP A 149 14.10 0.94 -3.95
C ASP A 149 14.46 1.58 -2.61
N ALA A 150 13.55 2.39 -2.04
CA ALA A 150 13.78 3.05 -0.76
C ALA A 150 13.94 2.04 0.40
N LEU A 151 13.21 0.93 0.37
CA LEU A 151 13.31 -0.13 1.38
C LEU A 151 14.63 -0.91 1.26
N ALA A 152 15.08 -1.18 0.03
CA ALA A 152 16.36 -1.83 -0.23
C ALA A 152 17.54 -0.96 0.24
N GLU A 153 17.52 0.34 -0.10
CA GLU A 153 18.51 1.31 0.38
C GLU A 153 18.49 1.42 1.91
N PHE A 154 17.30 1.51 2.52
CA PHE A 154 17.14 1.53 3.97
C PHE A 154 17.79 0.31 4.64
N LYS A 155 17.49 -0.90 4.14
CA LYS A 155 18.11 -2.15 4.64
C LYS A 155 19.64 -2.09 4.55
N ALA A 156 20.17 -1.69 3.40
CA ALA A 156 21.60 -1.63 3.16
C ALA A 156 22.28 -0.63 4.11
N ILE A 157 21.72 0.57 4.25
CA ILE A 157 22.27 1.62 5.12
C ILE A 157 22.18 1.19 6.59
N ALA A 158 21.04 0.67 7.05
CA ALA A 158 20.87 0.24 8.44
C ALA A 158 21.86 -0.87 8.82
N SER A 159 22.09 -1.83 7.90
CA SER A 159 23.09 -2.89 8.09
C SER A 159 24.51 -2.32 8.16
N ASN A 160 24.84 -1.33 7.33
CA ASN A 160 26.14 -0.67 7.36
C ASN A 160 26.35 0.21 8.59
N VAL A 161 25.29 0.85 9.13
CA VAL A 161 25.37 1.56 10.41
C VAL A 161 25.69 0.57 11.54
N LEU A 162 25.06 -0.61 11.55
CA LEU A 162 25.35 -1.65 12.53
C LEU A 162 26.79 -2.16 12.40
N LEU A 163 27.22 -2.48 11.17
CA LEU A 163 28.61 -2.87 10.89
C LEU A 163 29.61 -1.80 11.34
N ALA A 164 29.36 -0.52 11.04
CA ALA A 164 30.25 0.55 11.49
C ALA A 164 30.37 0.61 13.02
N ASN A 165 29.26 0.37 13.74
CA ASN A 165 29.28 0.33 15.20
C ASN A 165 29.99 -0.91 15.74
N ILE A 166 30.10 -2.04 15.01
CA ILE A 166 30.64 -3.31 15.53
C ILE A 166 32.04 -3.66 15.01
N THR A 167 32.29 -3.46 13.72
CA THR A 167 33.48 -4.00 13.02
C THR A 167 34.54 -2.95 12.75
N TRP A 168 34.16 -1.68 12.59
CA TRP A 168 35.15 -0.63 12.28
C TRP A 168 36.13 -0.46 13.44
N ASN A 169 37.42 -0.56 13.13
CA ASN A 169 38.50 -0.50 14.09
C ASN A 169 39.42 0.68 13.73
N TRP A 170 39.64 1.59 14.67
CA TRP A 170 40.47 2.77 14.49
C TRP A 170 41.87 2.65 15.11
N GLY A 171 42.33 1.41 15.35
CA GLY A 171 43.69 1.12 15.81
C GLY A 171 43.88 1.30 17.32
N GLN A 172 45.07 0.97 17.83
CA GLN A 172 45.48 1.12 19.24
C GLN A 172 44.62 0.38 20.29
N ASN A 173 43.77 -0.58 19.90
CA ASN A 173 42.88 -1.34 20.80
C ASN A 173 41.95 -0.46 21.68
N THR A 174 41.77 0.82 21.35
CA THR A 174 40.90 1.75 22.09
C THR A 174 39.43 1.34 22.06
N ARG A 175 39.04 0.55 21.06
CA ARG A 175 37.70 -0.06 20.97
C ARG A 175 37.35 -0.95 22.18
N ALA A 176 38.33 -1.58 22.82
CA ALA A 176 38.09 -2.36 24.04
C ALA A 176 37.68 -1.50 25.24
N GLN A 177 37.89 -0.18 25.17
CA GLN A 177 37.50 0.79 26.21
C GLN A 177 36.06 1.28 26.04
N LEU A 178 35.34 0.83 25.01
CA LEU A 178 33.92 1.17 24.84
C LEU A 178 33.10 0.66 26.03
N PRO A 179 32.05 1.39 26.44
CA PRO A 179 31.15 0.94 27.50
C PRO A 179 30.59 -0.46 27.20
N PRO A 180 30.47 -1.34 28.22
CA PRO A 180 29.85 -2.64 28.04
C PRO A 180 28.42 -2.43 27.52
N GLY A 181 28.08 -3.11 26.41
CA GLY A 181 26.76 -2.99 25.78
C GLY A 181 26.64 -1.92 24.69
N HIS A 182 27.69 -1.16 24.34
CA HIS A 182 27.67 -0.19 23.23
C HIS A 182 27.16 -0.81 21.91
N ASN A 183 27.75 -1.95 21.51
CA ASN A 183 27.36 -2.67 20.28
C ASN A 183 25.90 -3.17 20.34
N MET A 184 25.50 -3.70 21.49
CA MET A 184 24.14 -4.20 21.71
C MET A 184 23.12 -3.06 21.67
N ARG A 185 23.46 -1.90 22.24
CA ARG A 185 22.64 -0.69 22.19
C ARG A 185 22.42 -0.23 20.74
N ALA A 186 23.46 -0.22 19.91
CA ALA A 186 23.32 0.11 18.48
C ALA A 186 22.36 -0.86 17.76
N LYS A 187 22.46 -2.17 18.03
CA LYS A 187 21.55 -3.19 17.50
C LYS A 187 20.10 -2.97 17.96
N VAL A 188 19.87 -2.74 19.25
CA VAL A 188 18.53 -2.48 19.81
C VAL A 188 17.91 -1.22 19.21
N LEU A 189 18.68 -0.13 19.09
CA LEU A 189 18.24 1.10 18.45
C LEU A 189 17.81 0.88 17.00
N LEU A 190 18.61 0.16 16.21
CA LEU A 190 18.26 -0.15 14.81
C LEU A 190 17.07 -1.11 14.70
N LYS A 191 16.97 -2.14 15.56
CA LYS A 191 15.80 -3.02 15.62
C LYS A 191 14.53 -2.24 15.98
N GLY A 192 14.62 -1.33 16.96
CA GLY A 192 13.55 -0.42 17.34
C GLY A 192 13.10 0.49 16.21
N LEU A 193 14.05 1.10 15.50
CA LEU A 193 13.80 1.94 14.32
C LEU A 193 13.05 1.18 13.22
N VAL A 194 13.48 -0.04 12.93
CA VAL A 194 12.85 -0.90 11.93
C VAL A 194 11.45 -1.33 12.38
N SER A 195 11.25 -1.63 13.66
CA SER A 195 9.94 -1.96 14.23
C SER A 195 8.96 -0.78 14.17
N ASP A 196 9.43 0.42 14.48
CA ASP A 196 8.65 1.66 14.39
C ASP A 196 8.30 1.98 12.93
N LEU A 197 9.24 1.79 12.00
CA LEU A 197 9.00 1.94 10.56
C LEU A 197 7.98 0.94 10.05
N TYR A 198 8.11 -0.33 10.45
CA TYR A 198 7.11 -1.35 10.16
C TYR A 198 5.72 -0.95 10.64
N SER A 199 5.63 -0.50 11.90
CA SER A 199 4.36 -0.06 12.50
C SER A 199 3.73 1.06 11.69
N LEU A 200 4.53 2.04 11.25
CA LEU A 200 4.08 3.16 10.42
C LEU A 200 3.62 2.72 9.02
N LEU A 201 4.40 1.88 8.35
CA LEU A 201 4.07 1.44 6.99
C LEU A 201 2.84 0.53 6.95
N LYS A 202 2.63 -0.30 7.98
CA LYS A 202 1.47 -1.20 8.07
C LYS A 202 0.19 -0.53 8.56
N MET A 203 0.25 0.73 9.02
CA MET A 203 -0.96 1.44 9.45
C MET A 203 -2.02 1.52 8.33
N PRO A 204 -3.32 1.44 8.67
CA PRO A 204 -4.38 1.59 7.68
C PRO A 204 -4.38 3.00 7.09
N THR A 205 -4.91 3.12 5.87
CA THR A 205 -4.99 4.43 5.21
C THR A 205 -6.01 5.35 5.90
N PHE A 206 -5.55 6.43 6.51
CA PHE A 206 -6.41 7.41 7.20
C PHE A 206 -6.44 8.80 6.52
N THR A 207 -5.84 8.96 5.34
CA THR A 207 -5.83 10.25 4.60
C THR A 207 -6.87 10.35 3.45
N ARG A 208 -7.75 9.36 3.29
CA ARG A 208 -8.81 9.34 2.23
C ARG A 208 -9.83 10.47 2.44
N GLY A 209 -10.55 10.88 1.38
CA GLY A 209 -11.56 11.96 1.44
C GLY A 209 -12.59 11.81 2.57
N ARG A 210 -13.02 10.58 2.88
CA ARG A 210 -13.93 10.30 4.01
C ARG A 210 -13.40 10.77 5.36
N HIS A 211 -12.08 10.74 5.57
CA HIS A 211 -11.46 11.15 6.83
C HIS A 211 -11.27 12.66 6.95
N ARG A 212 -11.55 13.42 5.88
CA ARG A 212 -11.57 14.89 5.91
C ARG A 212 -12.99 15.45 5.94
N LEU A 213 -13.95 14.70 5.41
CA LEU A 213 -15.31 15.19 5.17
C LEU A 213 -16.36 14.60 6.11
N THR A 214 -16.09 13.48 6.79
CA THR A 214 -17.07 12.84 7.70
C THR A 214 -16.63 12.97 9.15
N ALA A 215 -17.54 13.30 10.06
CA ALA A 215 -17.23 13.47 11.49
C ALA A 215 -16.54 12.23 12.10
N ARG A 216 -17.09 11.04 11.83
CA ARG A 216 -16.48 9.77 12.27
C ARG A 216 -15.09 9.57 11.66
N GLY A 217 -14.92 9.88 10.37
CA GLY A 217 -13.65 9.72 9.68
C GLY A 217 -12.57 10.69 10.17
N VAL A 218 -12.94 11.93 10.49
CA VAL A 218 -12.04 12.94 11.06
C VAL A 218 -11.55 12.49 12.43
N ASN A 219 -12.44 11.98 13.29
CA ASN A 219 -12.04 11.44 14.59
C ASN A 219 -11.03 10.31 14.42
N ILE A 220 -11.32 9.31 13.57
CA ILE A 220 -10.42 8.19 13.29
C ILE A 220 -9.04 8.68 12.78
N ALA A 221 -9.02 9.65 11.86
CA ALA A 221 -7.76 10.21 11.38
C ALA A 221 -6.96 10.92 12.46
N ALA A 222 -7.62 11.63 13.38
CA ALA A 222 -6.94 12.25 14.51
C ALA A 222 -6.25 11.20 15.42
N GLN A 223 -6.87 10.05 15.64
CA GLN A 223 -6.28 8.95 16.41
C GLN A 223 -5.01 8.42 15.75
N TYR A 224 -5.08 8.09 14.46
CA TYR A 224 -3.91 7.58 13.72
C TYR A 224 -2.83 8.63 13.53
N GLN A 225 -3.18 9.91 13.36
CA GLN A 225 -2.21 11.00 13.26
C GLN A 225 -1.38 11.11 14.54
N TRP A 226 -2.01 10.94 15.72
CA TRP A 226 -1.28 10.94 16.98
C TRP A 226 -0.26 9.80 17.06
N HIS A 227 -0.59 8.59 16.57
CA HIS A 227 0.36 7.49 16.47
C HIS A 227 1.53 7.80 15.54
N VAL A 228 1.24 8.38 14.37
CA VAL A 228 2.27 8.77 13.39
C VAL A 228 3.25 9.77 13.98
N ASP A 229 2.74 10.84 14.61
CA ASP A 229 3.59 11.85 15.22
C ASP A 229 4.47 11.25 16.32
N THR A 230 3.93 10.30 17.10
CA THR A 230 4.65 9.63 18.19
C THR A 230 5.77 8.75 17.65
N ILE A 231 5.47 7.93 16.63
CA ILE A 231 6.46 7.08 15.97
C ILE A 231 7.56 7.93 15.31
N MET A 232 7.20 9.04 14.67
CA MET A 232 8.17 9.95 14.08
C MET A 232 9.14 10.53 15.10
N GLN A 233 8.63 10.96 16.25
CA GLN A 233 9.48 11.46 17.35
C GLN A 233 10.41 10.36 17.89
N ARG A 234 9.91 9.11 18.02
CA ARG A 234 10.72 7.95 18.42
C ARG A 234 11.86 7.71 17.43
N MET A 235 11.57 7.71 16.13
CA MET A 235 12.58 7.53 15.07
C MET A 235 13.66 8.62 15.11
N VAL A 236 13.27 9.89 15.26
CA VAL A 236 14.22 11.01 15.40
C VAL A 236 15.09 10.83 16.64
N LEU A 237 14.50 10.40 17.76
CA LEU A 237 15.25 10.14 18.98
C LEU A 237 16.22 8.96 18.82
N VAL A 238 15.86 7.90 18.08
CA VAL A 238 16.80 6.83 17.72
C VAL A 238 17.99 7.40 16.93
N VAL A 239 17.74 8.22 15.91
CA VAL A 239 18.81 8.83 15.10
C VAL A 239 19.71 9.70 15.98
N GLN A 240 19.15 10.45 16.94
CA GLN A 240 19.92 11.20 17.93
C GLN A 240 20.79 10.27 18.79
N GLN A 241 20.24 9.15 19.27
CA GLN A 241 20.99 8.19 20.08
C GLN A 241 22.12 7.52 19.29
N LEU A 242 21.92 7.26 17.99
CA LEU A 242 22.97 6.74 17.10
C LEU A 242 24.11 7.77 16.91
N HIS A 243 23.79 9.06 16.76
CA HIS A 243 24.83 10.11 16.76
C HIS A 243 25.59 10.17 18.08
N ASN A 244 24.90 10.02 19.22
CA ASN A 244 25.56 9.96 20.52
C ASN A 244 26.51 8.76 20.64
N GLN A 245 26.20 7.60 20.03
CA GLN A 245 27.14 6.46 19.98
C GLN A 245 28.45 6.87 19.28
N VAL A 246 28.35 7.62 18.17
CA VAL A 246 29.54 8.11 17.44
C VAL A 246 30.34 9.09 18.29
N GLU A 247 29.69 9.98 19.06
CA GLU A 247 30.39 10.88 19.98
C GLU A 247 31.13 10.13 21.09
N VAL A 248 30.57 9.03 21.60
CA VAL A 248 31.28 8.14 22.54
C VAL A 248 32.51 7.51 21.88
N MET A 249 32.39 7.02 20.64
CA MET A 249 33.53 6.48 19.89
C MET A 249 34.62 7.54 19.63
N LYS A 250 34.22 8.77 19.29
CA LYS A 250 35.14 9.92 19.12
C LYS A 250 35.89 10.26 20.41
N GLY A 251 35.21 10.22 21.55
CA GLY A 251 35.84 10.42 22.86
C GLY A 251 36.94 9.41 23.18
N LEU A 252 36.89 8.23 22.56
CA LEU A 252 37.87 7.14 22.69
C LEU A 252 38.86 7.08 21.51
N GLY A 253 38.97 8.15 20.72
CA GLY A 253 39.98 8.27 19.67
C GLY A 253 39.54 7.85 18.27
N LEU A 254 38.23 7.70 17.99
CA LEU A 254 37.75 7.53 16.61
C LEU A 254 38.14 8.77 15.77
N PRO A 255 38.85 8.60 14.64
CA PRO A 255 39.24 9.68 13.77
C PRO A 255 38.03 10.49 13.25
N PRO A 256 38.13 11.84 13.14
CA PRO A 256 37.02 12.68 12.70
C PRO A 256 36.47 12.35 11.29
N ASN A 257 37.34 11.88 10.40
CA ASN A 257 36.97 11.44 9.05
C ASN A 257 36.09 10.18 9.05
N GLU A 258 36.37 9.20 9.91
CA GLU A 258 35.52 8.01 10.07
C GLU A 258 34.21 8.35 10.75
N ALA A 259 34.24 9.16 11.81
CA ALA A 259 33.03 9.64 12.48
C ALA A 259 32.10 10.40 11.53
N SER A 260 32.66 11.26 10.66
CA SER A 260 31.91 11.96 9.62
C SER A 260 31.20 11.01 8.65
N ARG A 261 31.85 9.91 8.25
CA ARG A 261 31.23 8.88 7.39
C ARG A 261 30.05 8.18 8.08
N ILE A 262 30.18 7.83 9.37
CA ILE A 262 29.08 7.21 10.11
C ILE A 262 27.90 8.17 10.24
N ASN A 263 28.16 9.44 10.56
CA ASN A 263 27.11 10.47 10.60
C ASN A 263 26.44 10.67 9.23
N GLN A 264 27.19 10.55 8.13
CA GLN A 264 26.63 10.56 6.78
C GLN A 264 25.67 9.37 6.57
N TYR A 265 26.02 8.17 7.05
CA TYR A 265 25.11 7.02 7.02
C TYR A 265 23.85 7.24 7.86
N HIS A 266 23.94 7.88 9.02
CA HIS A 266 22.76 8.25 9.81
C HIS A 266 21.84 9.21 9.06
N TRP A 267 22.40 10.22 8.39
CA TRP A 267 21.61 11.11 7.54
C TRP A 267 20.95 10.37 6.38
N PHE A 268 21.68 9.49 5.67
CA PHE A 268 21.10 8.68 4.60
C PHE A 268 19.99 7.77 5.12
N LEU A 269 20.16 7.17 6.30
CA LEU A 269 19.16 6.33 6.95
C LEU A 269 17.87 7.13 7.22
N GLN A 270 18.01 8.30 7.83
CA GLN A 270 16.89 9.21 8.09
C GLN A 270 16.22 9.64 6.78
N ALA A 271 16.98 9.99 5.75
CA ALA A 271 16.43 10.38 4.46
C ALA A 271 15.58 9.27 3.81
N ARG A 272 15.96 7.98 3.98
CA ARG A 272 15.15 6.85 3.47
C ARG A 272 13.88 6.63 4.29
N ILE A 273 13.92 6.83 5.60
CA ILE A 273 12.73 6.80 6.46
C ILE A 273 11.73 7.87 6.04
N GLU A 274 12.20 9.10 5.81
CA GLU A 274 11.36 10.21 5.33
C GLU A 274 10.80 9.92 3.94
N LYS A 275 11.61 9.35 3.03
CA LYS A 275 11.14 8.95 1.70
C LYS A 275 10.03 7.90 1.78
N LEU A 276 10.20 6.85 2.59
CA LEU A 276 9.19 5.81 2.80
C LEU A 276 7.91 6.38 3.44
N THR A 277 8.06 7.27 4.41
CA THR A 277 6.93 7.98 5.02
C THR A 277 6.19 8.83 4.00
N ASN A 278 6.91 9.61 3.19
CA ASN A 278 6.29 10.44 2.16
C ASN A 278 5.49 9.59 1.18
N ILE A 279 6.05 8.44 0.77
CA ILE A 279 5.32 7.47 -0.04
C ILE A 279 4.08 6.98 0.68
N LYS A 280 4.10 6.72 2.00
CA LYS A 280 2.92 6.27 2.76
C LYS A 280 1.85 7.37 2.91
N MET A 281 2.26 8.59 3.28
CA MET A 281 1.36 9.68 3.67
C MET A 281 0.78 10.45 2.48
N TYR A 282 1.61 10.74 1.46
CA TYR A 282 1.23 11.52 0.30
C TYR A 282 0.90 10.59 -0.88
N ARG A 283 -0.40 10.44 -1.13
CA ARG A 283 -0.94 9.53 -2.14
C ARG A 283 -1.23 10.24 -3.47
N THR A 284 -1.66 9.46 -4.47
CA THR A 284 -2.14 10.02 -5.75
C THR A 284 -3.24 11.07 -5.49
N PRO A 285 -3.34 12.13 -6.30
CA PRO A 285 -4.25 13.24 -6.03
C PRO A 285 -5.70 12.77 -5.85
N GLN A 286 -6.28 13.12 -4.69
CA GLN A 286 -7.62 12.69 -4.28
C GLN A 286 -8.72 13.20 -5.23
N ALA A 287 -8.54 14.38 -5.82
CA ALA A 287 -9.51 15.01 -6.70
C ALA A 287 -9.74 14.18 -7.97
N THR A 288 -8.65 13.79 -8.66
CA THR A 288 -8.71 12.99 -9.90
C THR A 288 -9.39 11.65 -9.66
N ARG A 289 -9.05 10.96 -8.56
CA ARG A 289 -9.72 9.70 -8.20
C ARG A 289 -11.19 9.86 -7.91
N SER A 290 -11.56 10.89 -7.17
CA SER A 290 -12.96 11.14 -6.83
C SER A 290 -13.77 11.49 -8.08
N PHE A 291 -13.17 12.23 -9.01
CA PHE A 291 -13.72 12.51 -10.33
C PHE A 291 -13.94 11.23 -11.14
N THR A 292 -12.91 10.40 -11.34
CA THR A 292 -13.02 9.13 -12.09
C THR A 292 -14.07 8.20 -11.48
N ARG A 293 -14.09 8.07 -10.15
CA ARG A 293 -15.08 7.24 -9.42
C ARG A 293 -16.52 7.67 -9.69
N LEU A 294 -16.80 8.97 -9.62
CA LEU A 294 -18.14 9.51 -9.88
C LEU A 294 -18.51 9.40 -11.36
N PHE A 295 -17.57 9.63 -12.27
CA PHE A 295 -17.81 9.51 -13.70
C PHE A 295 -18.17 8.08 -14.08
N ILE A 296 -17.44 7.07 -13.59
CA ILE A 296 -17.75 5.65 -13.85
C ILE A 296 -19.17 5.31 -13.38
N LEU A 297 -19.63 5.89 -12.27
CA LEU A 297 -20.97 5.68 -11.74
C LEU A 297 -22.06 6.34 -12.59
N VAL A 298 -21.84 7.57 -13.06
CA VAL A 298 -22.85 8.34 -13.81
C VAL A 298 -22.88 7.94 -15.29
N LEU A 299 -21.76 7.45 -15.84
CA LEU A 299 -21.61 7.16 -17.26
C LEU A 299 -22.73 6.30 -17.87
N PRO A 300 -23.17 5.18 -17.24
CA PRO A 300 -24.17 4.32 -17.85
C PRO A 300 -25.54 4.99 -17.97
N LEU A 301 -25.85 5.97 -17.11
CA LEU A 301 -27.07 6.78 -17.23
C LEU A 301 -27.03 7.63 -18.50
N PHE A 302 -25.89 8.25 -18.81
CA PHE A 302 -25.76 9.10 -19.99
C PHE A 302 -25.71 8.29 -21.30
N TYR A 303 -25.07 7.12 -21.28
CA TYR A 303 -24.94 6.26 -22.47
C TYR A 303 -26.10 5.26 -22.65
N GLY A 304 -27.09 5.25 -21.75
CA GLY A 304 -28.31 4.45 -21.89
C GLY A 304 -28.98 4.54 -23.28
N PRO A 305 -29.21 5.75 -23.85
CA PRO A 305 -29.81 5.92 -25.17
C PRO A 305 -28.96 5.36 -26.32
N TYR A 306 -27.64 5.28 -26.16
CA TYR A 306 -26.76 4.68 -27.16
C TYR A 306 -26.95 3.16 -27.24
N TYR A 307 -27.10 2.49 -26.09
CA TYR A 307 -27.36 1.05 -26.08
C TYR A 307 -28.73 0.72 -26.69
N VAL A 308 -29.73 1.57 -26.47
CA VAL A 308 -31.06 1.44 -27.12
C VAL A 308 -30.97 1.73 -28.62
N TYR A 309 -30.18 2.74 -29.04
CA TYR A 309 -29.89 2.99 -30.45
C TYR A 309 -29.30 1.76 -31.14
N LEU A 310 -28.48 0.99 -30.44
CA LEU A 310 -27.92 -0.24 -30.98
C LEU A 310 -28.98 -1.32 -31.27
N VAL A 311 -30.12 -1.30 -30.58
CA VAL A 311 -31.26 -2.21 -30.82
C VAL A 311 -32.09 -1.72 -32.02
N ASP A 312 -32.26 -0.40 -32.14
CA ASP A 312 -33.08 0.23 -33.19
C ASP A 312 -32.33 0.41 -34.53
N SER A 313 -31.00 0.31 -34.54
CA SER A 313 -30.20 0.48 -35.75
C SER A 313 -30.53 -0.65 -36.74
N GLY A 314 -31.01 -0.27 -37.93
CA GLY A 314 -31.76 -1.08 -38.89
C GLY A 314 -31.08 -2.30 -39.52
N ASP A 315 -29.98 -2.81 -38.96
CA ASP A 315 -29.32 -4.05 -39.39
C ASP A 315 -30.03 -5.30 -38.84
N GLY A 316 -30.93 -5.17 -37.85
CA GLY A 316 -31.78 -6.26 -37.34
C GLY A 316 -31.02 -7.42 -36.66
N ARG A 317 -29.72 -7.26 -36.41
CA ARG A 317 -28.83 -8.29 -35.86
C ARG A 317 -28.55 -8.15 -34.37
N THR A 318 -28.96 -7.05 -33.77
CA THR A 318 -28.66 -6.67 -32.38
C THR A 318 -29.91 -6.82 -31.52
N SER A 319 -29.83 -7.67 -30.50
CA SER A 319 -30.93 -7.90 -29.56
C SER A 319 -30.84 -6.97 -28.35
N PHE A 320 -31.97 -6.75 -27.67
CA PHE A 320 -31.98 -6.03 -26.39
C PHE A 320 -31.08 -6.71 -25.34
N ALA A 321 -31.03 -8.05 -25.33
CA ALA A 321 -30.13 -8.81 -24.49
C ALA A 321 -28.66 -8.48 -24.78
N PHE A 322 -28.29 -8.35 -26.05
CA PHE A 322 -26.94 -7.94 -26.44
C PHE A 322 -26.60 -6.53 -25.94
N ALA A 323 -27.53 -5.57 -26.07
CA ALA A 323 -27.33 -4.20 -25.58
C ALA A 323 -27.13 -4.14 -24.04
N LEU A 324 -27.89 -4.93 -23.28
CA LEU A 324 -27.72 -5.05 -21.82
C LEU A 324 -26.37 -5.68 -21.44
N VAL A 325 -25.99 -6.77 -22.10
CA VAL A 325 -24.70 -7.43 -21.86
C VAL A 325 -23.54 -6.49 -22.21
N LEU A 326 -23.63 -5.76 -23.32
CA LEU A 326 -22.61 -4.79 -23.71
C LEU A 326 -22.48 -3.67 -22.67
N SER A 327 -23.60 -3.12 -22.18
CA SER A 327 -23.59 -2.09 -21.14
C SER A 327 -23.00 -2.58 -19.81
N ALA A 328 -23.35 -3.80 -19.41
CA ALA A 328 -22.79 -4.43 -18.23
C ALA A 328 -21.27 -4.66 -18.38
N MET A 329 -20.82 -5.18 -19.52
CA MET A 329 -19.42 -5.47 -19.79
C MET A 329 -18.56 -4.21 -19.83
N THR A 330 -19.00 -3.13 -20.48
CA THR A 330 -18.26 -1.86 -20.51
C THR A 330 -18.14 -1.26 -19.12
N SER A 331 -19.22 -1.29 -18.33
CA SER A 331 -19.26 -0.75 -16.98
C SER A 331 -18.42 -1.57 -16.00
N LEU A 332 -18.47 -2.91 -16.10
CA LEU A 332 -17.62 -3.83 -15.33
C LEU A 332 -16.13 -3.65 -15.65
N THR A 333 -15.79 -3.42 -16.92
CA THR A 333 -14.41 -3.16 -17.33
C THR A 333 -13.88 -1.88 -16.70
N MET A 334 -14.65 -0.78 -16.75
CA MET A 334 -14.24 0.50 -16.18
C MET A 334 -14.09 0.43 -14.65
N ILE A 335 -15.07 -0.12 -13.93
CA ILE A 335 -14.97 -0.24 -12.47
C ILE A 335 -13.90 -1.26 -12.05
N GLY A 336 -13.69 -2.33 -12.81
CA GLY A 336 -12.63 -3.29 -12.58
C GLY A 336 -11.26 -2.62 -12.64
N LEU A 337 -11.02 -1.81 -13.68
CA LEU A 337 -9.77 -1.08 -13.84
C LEU A 337 -9.56 -0.03 -12.72
N PHE A 338 -10.63 0.64 -12.28
CA PHE A 338 -10.58 1.55 -11.12
C PHE A 338 -10.28 0.82 -9.80
N ASN A 339 -10.80 -0.40 -9.61
CA ASN A 339 -10.50 -1.20 -8.42
C ASN A 339 -9.05 -1.69 -8.41
N VAL A 340 -8.48 -2.03 -9.57
CA VAL A 340 -7.04 -2.31 -9.71
C VAL A 340 -6.21 -1.08 -9.32
N GLU A 341 -6.56 0.11 -9.83
CA GLU A 341 -5.89 1.35 -9.43
C GLU A 341 -5.91 1.56 -7.92
N LYS A 342 -7.06 1.36 -7.29
CA LYS A 342 -7.25 1.48 -5.84
C LYS A 342 -6.43 0.45 -5.05
N ALA A 343 -6.34 -0.78 -5.54
CA ALA A 343 -5.54 -1.85 -4.91
C ALA A 343 -4.03 -1.57 -4.98
N LEU A 344 -3.56 -0.90 -6.03
CA LEU A 344 -2.16 -0.52 -6.22
C LEU A 344 -1.77 0.80 -5.53
N GLU A 345 -2.75 1.53 -5.00
CA GLU A 345 -2.53 2.89 -4.49
C GLU A 345 -1.64 2.93 -3.25
N ASP A 346 -1.81 2.01 -2.30
CA ASP A 346 -0.94 1.90 -1.13
C ASP A 346 -0.07 0.65 -1.28
N PRO A 347 1.23 0.81 -1.60
CA PRO A 347 2.11 -0.33 -1.83
C PRO A 347 2.39 -1.12 -0.56
N PHE A 348 2.04 -0.58 0.62
CA PHE A 348 2.37 -1.16 1.91
C PHE A 348 1.22 -1.96 2.55
N THR A 349 0.04 -1.96 1.94
CA THR A 349 -1.12 -2.68 2.46
C THR A 349 -1.35 -4.00 1.73
N GLU A 350 -1.85 -4.99 2.46
CA GLU A 350 -2.26 -6.28 1.91
C GLU A 350 -3.58 -6.21 1.10
N GLU A 351 -4.17 -5.02 0.92
CA GLU A 351 -5.34 -4.81 0.04
C GLU A 351 -5.00 -5.14 -1.43
N GLY A 352 -3.74 -4.97 -1.84
CA GLY A 352 -3.25 -5.30 -3.17
C GLY A 352 -2.51 -6.63 -3.21
N LEU A 353 -2.81 -7.47 -4.20
CA LEU A 353 -2.11 -8.72 -4.45
C LEU A 353 -0.61 -8.51 -4.76
N ASP A 354 -0.29 -7.36 -5.37
CA ASP A 354 1.06 -6.98 -5.77
C ASP A 354 1.73 -6.02 -4.77
N GLY A 355 1.23 -5.92 -3.54
CA GLY A 355 1.85 -5.11 -2.50
C GLY A 355 3.30 -5.51 -2.17
N VAL A 356 4.05 -4.59 -1.58
CA VAL A 356 5.36 -4.89 -1.01
C VAL A 356 5.17 -5.87 0.16
N GLN A 357 5.88 -7.00 0.13
CA GLN A 357 5.87 -7.98 1.22
C GLN A 357 6.70 -7.46 2.42
N ILE A 358 6.17 -6.47 3.14
CA ILE A 358 6.87 -5.80 4.23
C ILE A 358 7.27 -6.77 5.33
N ASP A 359 6.37 -7.68 5.70
CA ASP A 359 6.61 -8.69 6.74
C ASP A 359 7.91 -9.46 6.49
N LEU A 360 8.05 -10.01 5.27
CA LEU A 360 9.24 -10.73 4.83
C LEU A 360 10.46 -9.80 4.72
N ALA A 361 10.28 -8.57 4.23
CA ALA A 361 11.38 -7.63 4.10
C ALA A 361 11.97 -7.22 5.46
N ILE A 362 11.11 -6.97 6.46
CA ILE A 362 11.50 -6.60 7.83
C ILE A 362 12.14 -7.80 8.53
N GLN A 363 11.60 -9.01 8.38
CA GLN A 363 12.22 -10.23 8.90
C GLN A 363 13.65 -10.38 8.36
N ARG A 364 13.84 -10.22 7.04
CA ARG A 364 15.17 -10.26 6.41
C ARG A 364 16.12 -9.15 6.86
N ILE A 365 15.62 -8.05 7.45
CA ILE A 365 16.45 -7.00 8.05
C ILE A 365 16.87 -7.44 9.46
N PHE A 366 15.96 -7.99 10.25
CA PHE A 366 16.28 -8.53 11.58
C PHE A 366 17.27 -9.68 11.51
N ASP A 367 17.08 -10.63 10.58
CA ASP A 367 18.01 -11.74 10.36
C ASP A 367 19.41 -11.22 9.97
N ALA A 368 19.47 -10.14 9.17
CA ALA A 368 20.75 -9.51 8.82
C ALA A 368 21.43 -8.89 10.05
N PHE A 369 20.68 -8.23 10.92
CA PHE A 369 21.22 -7.69 12.18
C PHE A 369 21.71 -8.78 13.13
N ASP A 370 20.98 -9.89 13.22
CA ASP A 370 21.37 -11.05 14.02
C ASP A 370 22.59 -11.77 13.41
N THR A 371 22.75 -11.75 12.08
CA THR A 371 23.96 -12.26 11.43
C THR A 371 25.17 -11.37 11.69
N ILE A 372 25.00 -10.04 11.69
CA ILE A 372 26.08 -9.08 11.93
C ILE A 372 26.54 -9.12 13.39
N PHE A 373 25.62 -9.28 14.33
CA PHE A 373 25.88 -9.37 15.76
C PHE A 373 24.96 -10.43 16.37
N PRO A 374 25.39 -11.68 16.51
CA PRO A 374 24.57 -12.78 17.02
C PRO A 374 24.05 -12.53 18.44
#